data_AF-A0A7V2XZ77-F1
#
_entry.id   AF-A0A7V2XZ77-F1
#
_cell.length_a   1.000
_cell.length_b   1.000
_cell.length_c   1.000
_cell.angle_alpha   90.00
_cell.angle_beta   90.00
_cell.angle_gamma   90.00
#
_symmetry.space_group_name_H-M   'P 1'
#
loop_
_entity.id
_entity.type
_entity.pdbx_description
1 polymer ?
#
loop_
_entity_poly.entity_id
_entity_poly.type
_entity_poly.pdbx_seq_one_letter_code
_entity_poly.pdbx_strand_id
1 'polypeptide(L)' 'LKDVLMVSDGDQVHVGTPLLPNAVVTGEIVQTVKGKKILIYKMKRRKNYRRTKGHRQTYTYIRVKEIGLAG' A
#
# COMPACT_ATOMS: atom_id res chain seq x y z
N LEU A 1 -3.70 11.73 -0.61
CA LEU A 1 -3.72 10.82 -1.76
C LEU A 1 -4.70 11.38 -2.79
N LYS A 2 -4.31 11.43 -4.06
CA LYS A 2 -5.09 12.08 -5.14
C LYS A 2 -5.68 11.08 -6.15
N ASP A 3 -5.13 9.87 -6.21
CA ASP A 3 -5.62 8.83 -7.11
C ASP A 3 -6.78 8.10 -6.44
N VAL A 4 -8.01 8.51 -6.74
CA VAL A 4 -9.25 7.93 -6.21
C VAL A 4 -10.08 7.41 -7.38
N LEU A 5 -10.48 6.14 -7.30
CA LEU A 5 -11.24 5.47 -8.36
C LEU A 5 -12.76 5.55 -8.12
N MET A 6 -13.17 5.53 -6.86
CA MET A 6 -14.56 5.44 -6.45
C MET A 6 -14.74 6.05 -5.05
N VAL A 7 -15.85 6.75 -4.84
CA VAL A 7 -16.32 7.21 -3.52
C VAL A 7 -17.78 6.80 -3.36
N SER A 8 -18.15 6.35 -2.16
CA SER A 8 -19.53 6.02 -1.83
C SER A 8 -19.86 6.51 -0.43
N ASP A 9 -20.95 7.28 -0.33
CA ASP A 9 -21.47 7.82 0.93
C ASP A 9 -22.73 7.05 1.40
N GLY A 10 -22.90 5.81 0.94
CA GLY A 10 -24.05 4.94 1.27
C GLY A 10 -25.21 5.04 0.29
N ASP A 11 -25.64 6.25 -0.08
CA ASP A 11 -26.78 6.46 -1.00
C ASP A 11 -26.34 6.76 -2.44
N GLN A 12 -25.22 7.48 -2.60
CA GLN A 12 -24.67 7.84 -3.91
C GLN A 12 -23.29 7.19 -4.10
N VAL A 13 -23.07 6.68 -5.31
CA VAL A 13 -21.80 6.07 -5.72
C VAL A 13 -21.24 6.89 -6.88
N HIS A 14 -20.09 7.52 -6.66
CA HIS A 14 -19.36 8.25 -7.68
C HIS A 14 -18.23 7.37 -8.20
N VAL A 15 -18.31 6.99 -9.48
CA VAL A 15 -17.31 6.15 -10.16
C VAL A 15 -16.54 7.00 -11.15
N GLY A 16 -15.21 6.96 -11.08
CA GLY A 16 -14.33 7.65 -12.02
C GLY A 16 -14.13 6.87 -13.32
N THR A 17 -13.93 7.59 -14.43
CA THR A 17 -13.47 7.03 -15.71
C THR A 17 -12.27 7.85 -16.20
N PRO A 18 -11.01 7.49 -15.88
CA PRO A 18 -10.49 6.41 -15.03
C PRO A 18 -10.21 6.82 -13.56
N LEU A 19 -10.22 8.11 -13.23
CA LEU A 19 -10.06 8.66 -11.87
C LEU A 19 -11.23 9.60 -11.58
N LEU A 20 -11.62 9.72 -10.31
CA LEU A 20 -12.65 10.68 -9.90
C LEU A 20 -12.00 12.07 -9.72
N PRO A 21 -12.38 13.08 -10.53
CA PRO A 21 -11.85 14.42 -10.35
C PRO A 21 -12.28 14.98 -8.98
N ASN A 22 -11.42 15.82 -8.37
CA ASN A 22 -11.68 16.53 -7.12
C ASN A 22 -11.89 15.66 -5.85
N ALA A 23 -11.58 14.37 -5.92
CA ALA A 23 -11.52 13.51 -4.75
C ALA A 23 -10.12 13.55 -4.11
N VAL A 24 -10.08 13.79 -2.79
CA VAL A 24 -8.84 13.83 -2.01
C VAL A 24 -9.00 12.99 -0.75
N VAL A 25 -8.12 12.01 -0.57
CA VAL A 25 -8.04 11.26 0.70
C VAL A 25 -6.93 11.85 1.55
N THR A 26 -7.31 12.43 2.68
CA THR A 26 -6.38 12.98 3.67
C THR A 26 -6.06 11.91 4.70
N GLY A 27 -4.77 11.65 4.87
CA GLY A 27 -4.27 10.66 5.82
C GLY A 27 -3.03 11.15 6.54
N GLU A 28 -2.79 10.59 7.71
CA GLU A 28 -1.62 10.85 8.53
C GLU A 28 -0.71 9.63 8.55
N ILE A 29 0.60 9.87 8.45
CA ILE A 29 1.61 8.82 8.63
C ILE A 29 1.74 8.56 10.13
N VAL A 30 1.30 7.40 10.57
CA VAL A 30 1.35 7.02 11.99
C VAL A 30 2.76 6.57 12.36
N GLN A 31 3.35 5.69 11.55
CA GLN A 31 4.69 5.16 11.80
C GLN A 31 5.23 4.41 10.58
N THR A 32 6.55 4.24 10.55
CA THR A 32 7.26 3.43 9.57
C THR A 32 7.88 2.23 10.27
N VAL A 33 7.52 1.02 9.86
CA VAL A 33 7.98 -0.22 10.49
C VAL A 33 8.71 -1.14 9.52
N LYS A 34 9.48 -2.08 10.05
CA LYS A 34 9.98 -3.23 9.30
C LYS A 34 9.05 -4.42 9.48
N GLY A 35 8.56 -4.96 8.38
CA GLY A 35 7.71 -6.14 8.33
C GLY A 35 8.37 -7.40 8.87
N LYS A 36 7.65 -8.52 8.77
CA LYS A 36 8.16 -9.84 9.16
C LYS A 36 9.40 -10.18 8.32
N LYS A 37 10.37 -10.86 8.94
CA LYS A 37 11.60 -11.28 8.26
C LYS A 37 11.27 -12.45 7.33
N ILE A 38 11.49 -12.24 6.04
CA ILE A 38 11.36 -13.28 5.02
C ILE A 38 12.77 -13.85 4.77
N LEU A 39 12.90 -15.18 4.83
CA LEU A 39 14.15 -15.87 4.54
C LEU A 39 14.22 -16.23 3.06
N ILE A 40 15.14 -15.60 2.33
CA ILE A 40 15.42 -15.92 0.94
C ILE A 40 16.54 -16.95 0.93
N TYR A 41 16.19 -18.19 0.61
CA TYR A 41 17.14 -19.30 0.45
C TYR A 41 17.30 -19.64 -1.03
N LYS A 42 18.55 -19.61 -1.52
CA LYS A 42 18.91 -20.02 -2.89
C LYS A 42 19.90 -21.16 -2.80
N MET A 43 19.61 -22.26 -3.49
CA MET A 43 20.48 -23.45 -3.54
C MET A 43 20.56 -24.00 -4.96
N LYS A 44 21.73 -24.48 -5.36
CA LYS A 44 21.93 -25.23 -6.61
C LYS A 44 22.52 -26.60 -6.27
N ARG A 45 21.86 -27.66 -6.75
CA ARG A 45 22.26 -29.06 -6.50
C ARG A 45 23.67 -29.33 -7.05
N ARG A 46 24.52 -30.01 -6.27
CA ARG A 46 25.90 -30.46 -6.65
C ARG A 46 26.87 -29.34 -7.06
N LYS A 47 26.56 -28.07 -6.78
CA LYS A 47 27.45 -26.92 -7.09
C LYS A 47 28.03 -26.25 -5.83
N ASN A 48 27.86 -26.88 -4.66
CA ASN A 48 28.18 -26.32 -3.34
C ASN A 48 27.68 -24.87 -3.15
N TYR A 49 26.61 -24.50 -3.86
CA TYR A 49 26.04 -23.16 -3.83
C TYR A 49 24.81 -23.18 -2.93
N ARG A 50 24.93 -22.48 -1.81
CA ARG A 50 23.84 -22.14 -0.90
C ARG A 50 24.02 -20.69 -0.45
N ARG A 51 22.94 -19.90 -0.50
CA ARG A 51 22.89 -18.52 -0.01
C ARG A 51 21.60 -18.32 0.76
N THR A 52 21.74 -17.85 2.00
CA THR A 52 20.62 -17.51 2.86
C THR A 52 20.71 -16.03 3.18
N LYS A 53 19.69 -15.25 2.78
CA LYS A 53 19.60 -13.82 3.08
C LYS A 53 18.25 -13.50 3.69
N GLY A 54 18.22 -12.70 4.74
CA GLY A 54 16.97 -12.15 5.26
C GLY A 54 16.57 -10.89 4.50
N HIS A 55 15.28 -10.74 4.21
CA HIS A 55 14.67 -9.48 3.79
C HIS A 55 13.64 -9.04 4.82
N ARG A 56 13.61 -7.74 5.14
CA ARG A 56 12.51 -7.12 5.88
C ARG A 56 12.03 -5.93 5.07
N GLN A 57 10.79 -6.01 4.60
CA GLN A 57 10.20 -4.91 3.86
C GLN A 57 9.87 -3.77 4.81
N THR A 58 10.19 -2.54 4.41
CA THR A 58 9.75 -1.35 5.13
C THR A 58 8.30 -1.03 4.72
N TYR A 59 7.44 -0.84 5.70
CA TYR A 59 6.04 -0.47 5.53
C TYR A 59 5.77 0.85 6.24
N THR A 60 4.91 1.67 5.66
CA THR A 60 4.41 2.90 6.27
C THR A 60 2.95 2.69 6.62
N TYR A 61 2.62 2.81 7.90
CA TYR A 61 1.24 2.78 8.35
C TYR A 61 0.64 4.17 8.21
N ILE A 62 -0.44 4.25 7.45
CA ILE A 62 -1.17 5.48 7.20
C ILE A 62 -2.55 5.31 7.82
N ARG A 63 -2.96 6.27 8.64
CA ARG A 63 -4.33 6.39 9.13
C ARG A 63 -5.09 7.33 8.21
N VAL A 64 -6.20 6.85 7.65
CA VAL A 64 -7.12 7.70 6.88
C VAL A 64 -7.91 8.56 7.86
N LYS A 65 -7.88 9.89 7.66
CA LYS A 65 -8.62 10.85 8.49
C LYS A 65 -9.94 11.22 7.83
N GLU A 66 -9.87 11.57 6.55
CA GLU A 66 -10.98 12.16 5.84
C GLU A 66 -10.91 11.79 4.36
N ILE A 67 -12.09 11.63 3.76
CA ILE A 67 -12.28 11.47 2.33
C ILE A 67 -13.08 12.71 1.90
N GLY A 68 -12.41 13.65 1.25
CA GLY A 68 -13.04 14.85 0.72
C GLY A 68 -13.48 14.62 -0.72
N LEU A 69 -14.75 14.80 -0.99
CA LEU A 69 -15.29 14.99 -2.33
C LEU A 69 -15.59 16.48 -2.47
N ALA A 70 -14.71 17.24 -3.13
CA ALA A 70 -15.06 18.60 -3.49
C ALA A 70 -16.06 18.52 -4.65
N GLY A 71 -17.34 18.66 -4.29
CA GLY A 71 -18.46 18.75 -5.23
C GLY A 71 -18.34 19.93 -6.18
#